data_AF-A0A6V7Y1E5-F1
#
_entry.id   AF-A0A6V7Y1E5-F1
#
_cell.length_a   1.000
_cell.length_b   1.000
_cell.length_c   1.000
_cell.angle_alpha   90.00
_cell.angle_beta   90.00
_cell.angle_gamma   90.00
#
_symmetry.space_group_name_H-M   'P 1'
#
loop_
_entity.id
_entity.type
_entity.pdbx_description
1 polymer ?
#
loop_
_entity_poly.entity_id
_entity_poly.type
_entity_poly.pdbx_seq_one_letter_code
_entity_poly.pdbx_strand_id
1 'polypeptide(L)'
;MNILKLILIIYFIIFSIFPIILADRRAMFEDDGKFLPHVRLSKDLVEKYDNRVRPVLNHSRPTVVNFTMSLYQILAINEKVQSVDLNLWVC
;
A
#
# COMPACT_ATOMS: atom_id res chain seq x y z
N MET A 1 28.46 32.14 -12.69
CA MET A 1 28.71 31.01 -11.75
C MET A 1 27.75 29.87 -12.10
N ASN A 2 27.87 29.34 -13.33
CA ASN A 2 26.71 28.93 -14.12
C ASN A 2 26.97 27.58 -14.80
N ILE A 3 25.92 26.77 -14.94
CA ILE A 3 25.81 25.51 -15.71
C ILE A 3 26.76 24.36 -15.28
N LEU A 4 28.08 24.54 -15.25
CA LEU A 4 29.01 23.42 -15.04
C LEU A 4 28.92 22.83 -13.62
N LYS A 5 28.78 23.69 -12.61
CA LYS A 5 28.53 23.25 -11.22
C LYS A 5 27.19 22.52 -11.08
N LEU A 6 26.17 22.91 -11.82
CA LEU A 6 24.85 22.27 -11.80
C LEU A 6 24.91 20.86 -12.39
N ILE A 7 25.62 20.67 -13.51
CA ILE A 7 25.82 19.37 -14.15
C ILE A 7 26.57 18.42 -13.20
N LEU A 8 27.61 18.91 -12.53
CA LEU A 8 28.40 18.10 -11.59
C LEU A 8 27.55 17.65 -10.39
N ILE A 9 26.68 18.52 -9.88
CA ILE A 9 25.75 18.20 -8.79
C ILE A 9 24.73 17.15 -9.24
N ILE A 10 24.15 17.30 -10.44
CA ILE A 10 23.19 16.32 -11.00
C ILE A 10 23.87 14.96 -11.19
N TYR A 11 25.10 14.92 -11.70
CA TYR A 11 25.85 13.68 -11.85
C TYR A 11 26.08 12.99 -10.50
N PHE A 12 26.43 13.75 -9.46
CA PHE A 12 26.63 13.23 -8.11
C PHE A 12 25.32 12.68 -7.52
N ILE A 13 24.19 13.37 -7.74
CA ILE A 13 22.87 12.92 -7.30
C ILE A 13 22.48 11.61 -8.02
N ILE A 14 22.64 11.54 -9.34
CA ILE A 14 22.35 10.33 -10.12
C ILE A 14 23.24 9.17 -9.66
N PHE A 15 24.53 9.42 -9.48
CA PHE A 15 25.49 8.41 -9.02
C PHE A 15 25.15 7.87 -7.62
N SER A 16 24.63 8.72 -6.73
CA SER A 16 24.18 8.32 -5.39
C SER A 16 22.86 7.52 -5.42
N ILE A 17 21.91 7.91 -6.26
CA ILE A 17 20.58 7.29 -6.33
C ILE A 17 20.58 5.97 -7.12
N PHE A 18 21.40 5.86 -8.17
CA PHE A 18 21.46 4.70 -9.04
C PHE A 18 21.70 3.35 -8.31
N PRO A 19 22.68 3.22 -7.39
CA PRO A 19 22.90 1.96 -6.69
C PRO A 19 21.73 1.59 -5.77
N ILE A 20 21.03 2.58 -5.19
CA ILE A 20 19.87 2.36 -4.30
C ILE A 20 18.73 1.72 -5.10
N ILE A 21 18.38 2.28 -6.25
CA ILE A 21 17.33 1.75 -7.13
C ILE A 21 17.66 0.32 -7.60
N LEU A 22 18.93 0.07 -7.91
CA LEU A 22 19.36 -1.26 -8.37
C LEU A 22 19.33 -2.30 -7.25
N ALA A 23 19.68 -1.92 -6.01
CA ALA A 23 19.60 -2.79 -4.84
C ALA A 23 18.14 -3.20 -4.54
N ASP A 24 17.21 -2.25 -4.55
CA ASP A 24 15.79 -2.51 -4.32
C ASP A 24 15.22 -3.49 -5.35
N ARG A 25 15.60 -3.34 -6.62
CA ARG A 25 15.23 -4.30 -7.67
C ARG A 25 15.76 -5.70 -7.36
N ARG A 26 17.05 -5.81 -7.03
CA ARG A 26 17.71 -7.10 -6.74
C ARG A 26 17.08 -7.84 -5.56
N ALA A 27 16.65 -7.11 -4.54
CA ALA A 27 15.97 -7.70 -3.37
C ALA A 27 14.64 -8.40 -3.71
N MET A 28 14.07 -8.16 -4.90
CA MET A 28 12.82 -8.80 -5.35
C MET A 28 13.05 -10.04 -6.23
N PHE A 29 14.30 -10.37 -6.57
CA PHE A 29 14.65 -11.51 -7.42
C PHE A 29 15.34 -12.60 -6.62
N GLU A 30 15.08 -13.84 -7.00
CA GLU A 30 15.80 -15.03 -6.56
C GLU A 30 17.09 -15.19 -7.39
N ASP A 31 17.99 -16.09 -6.98
CA ASP A 31 19.28 -16.32 -7.65
C ASP A 31 19.12 -16.82 -9.10
N ASP A 32 17.94 -17.35 -9.45
CA ASP A 32 17.58 -17.77 -10.81
C ASP A 32 17.10 -16.62 -11.72
N GLY A 33 17.09 -15.39 -11.20
CA GLY A 33 16.66 -14.18 -11.90
C GLY A 33 15.14 -14.02 -12.01
N LYS A 34 14.35 -14.88 -11.38
CA LYS A 34 12.88 -14.72 -11.31
C LYS A 34 12.50 -13.92 -10.08
N PHE A 35 11.38 -13.22 -10.17
CA PHE A 35 10.81 -12.57 -8.99
C PHE A 35 10.47 -13.60 -7.91
N LEU A 36 10.65 -13.21 -6.65
CA LEU A 36 10.24 -14.00 -5.49
C LEU A 36 8.77 -14.44 -5.65
N PRO A 37 8.39 -15.67 -5.23
CA PRO A 37 7.06 -16.22 -5.47
C PRO A 37 5.92 -15.32 -4.98
N HIS A 38 6.09 -14.68 -3.82
CA HIS A 38 5.09 -13.76 -3.25
C HIS A 38 4.97 -12.45 -4.04
N VAL A 39 6.07 -11.93 -4.59
CA VAL A 39 6.06 -10.74 -5.46
C VAL A 39 5.30 -11.04 -6.75
N ARG A 40 5.53 -12.21 -7.34
CA ARG A 40 4.82 -12.66 -8.55
C ARG A 40 3.32 -12.80 -8.29
N LEU A 41 2.94 -13.51 -7.22
CA LEU A 41 1.54 -13.71 -6.87
C LEU A 41 0.84 -12.38 -6.61
N SER A 42 1.48 -11.47 -5.88
CA SER A 42 0.91 -10.16 -5.56
C SER A 42 0.71 -9.32 -6.82
N LYS A 43 1.70 -9.33 -7.73
CA LYS A 43 1.61 -8.66 -9.01
C LYS A 43 0.44 -9.21 -9.85
N ASP A 44 0.37 -10.52 -10.01
CA ASP A 44 -0.65 -11.18 -10.84
C ASP A 44 -2.07 -10.96 -10.30
N LEU A 45 -2.24 -10.92 -8.97
CA LEU A 45 -3.52 -10.65 -8.32
C LEU A 45 -3.98 -9.20 -8.51
N VAL A 46 -3.06 -8.23 -8.39
CA VAL A 46 -3.40 -6.80 -8.44
C VAL A 46 -3.51 -6.28 -9.87
N GLU A 47 -2.67 -6.74 -10.80
CA GLU A 47 -2.60 -6.22 -12.17
C GLU A 47 -3.92 -6.39 -12.96
N LYS A 48 -4.67 -7.46 -12.66
CA LYS A 48 -5.94 -7.78 -13.34
C LYS A 48 -7.19 -7.44 -12.52
N TYR A 49 -7.03 -6.93 -11.30
CA TYR A 49 -8.14 -6.66 -10.39
C TYR A 49 -8.65 -5.24 -10.54
N ASP A 50 -9.93 -5.09 -10.90
CA ASP A 50 -10.61 -3.79 -10.92
C ASP A 50 -11.26 -3.51 -9.56
N ASN A 51 -10.70 -2.54 -8.82
CA ASN A 51 -11.18 -2.17 -7.49
C ASN A 51 -12.54 -1.45 -7.48
N ARG A 52 -13.03 -1.03 -8.65
CA ARG A 52 -14.33 -0.35 -8.80
C ARG A 52 -15.47 -1.36 -8.91
N VAL A 53 -15.14 -2.62 -9.21
CA VAL A 53 -16.11 -3.68 -9.44
C VAL A 53 -16.22 -4.56 -8.20
N ARG A 54 -17.46 -4.86 -7.81
CA ARG A 54 -17.74 -5.77 -6.70
C ARG A 54 -17.21 -7.18 -7.04
N PRO A 55 -16.48 -7.85 -6.13
CA PRO A 55 -15.89 -9.17 -6.39
C PRO A 55 -16.95 -10.27 -6.34
N VAL A 56 -17.75 -10.38 -7.40
CA VAL A 56 -18.77 -11.42 -7.59
C VAL A 56 -18.73 -11.95 -9.02
N LEU A 57 -18.82 -13.27 -9.19
CA LEU A 57 -18.96 -13.87 -10.51
C LEU A 57 -20.38 -13.70 -11.07
N ASN A 58 -21.38 -13.68 -10.20
CA ASN A 58 -22.79 -13.50 -10.56
C ASN A 58 -23.33 -12.24 -9.89
N HIS A 59 -23.75 -11.27 -10.71
CA HIS A 59 -24.29 -9.99 -10.25
C HIS A 59 -25.61 -10.13 -9.46
N SER A 60 -26.36 -11.20 -9.68
CA SER A 60 -27.59 -11.49 -8.93
C SER A 60 -27.33 -11.92 -7.49
N ARG A 61 -26.10 -12.32 -7.13
CA ARG A 61 -25.75 -12.70 -5.75
C ARG A 61 -25.23 -11.49 -4.98
N PRO A 62 -25.71 -11.25 -3.74
CA PRO A 62 -25.16 -10.22 -2.88
C PRO A 62 -23.80 -10.63 -2.30
N THR A 63 -22.98 -9.65 -1.94
CA THR A 63 -21.76 -9.86 -1.13
C THR A 63 -22.15 -9.78 0.33
N VAL A 64 -21.90 -10.84 1.08
CA VAL A 64 -22.14 -10.87 2.53
C VAL A 64 -20.90 -10.33 3.23
N VAL A 65 -21.07 -9.29 4.05
CA VAL A 65 -20.00 -8.70 4.86
C VAL A 65 -20.32 -8.93 6.32
N ASN A 66 -19.42 -9.62 7.03
CA ASN A 66 -19.54 -9.88 8.45
C ASN A 66 -18.70 -8.84 9.18
N PHE A 67 -19.33 -8.03 10.02
CA PHE A 67 -18.64 -7.03 10.82
C PHE A 67 -18.37 -7.56 12.23
N THR A 68 -17.14 -7.42 12.69
CA THR A 68 -16.77 -7.63 14.09
C THR A 68 -16.19 -6.33 14.63
N MET A 69 -16.70 -5.88 15.78
CA MET A 69 -16.23 -4.65 16.42
C MET A 69 -15.68 -4.95 17.81
N SER A 70 -14.48 -4.45 18.07
CA SER A 70 -13.80 -4.56 19.36
C SER A 70 -13.56 -3.16 19.93
N LEU A 71 -14.20 -2.86 21.06
CA LEU A 71 -14.01 -1.59 21.76
C LEU A 71 -12.66 -1.55 22.45
N TYR A 72 -11.84 -0.57 22.10
CA TYR A 72 -10.57 -0.32 22.78
C TYR A 72 -10.79 0.56 24.01
N GLN A 73 -11.37 1.75 23.82
CA GLN A 73 -11.69 2.66 24.92
C GLN A 73 -12.78 3.66 24.54
N ILE A 74 -13.46 4.21 25.55
CA ILE A 74 -14.35 5.37 25.42
C ILE A 74 -13.51 6.61 25.69
N LEU A 75 -13.46 7.54 24.73
CA LEU A 75 -12.64 8.75 24.82
C LEU A 75 -13.39 9.86 25.57
N ALA A 76 -14.63 10.12 25.19
CA ALA A 76 -15.46 11.15 25.79
C ALA A 76 -16.94 10.85 25.57
N ILE A 77 -17.75 11.30 26.53
CA ILE A 77 -19.21 11.32 26.42
C ILE A 77 -19.63 12.77 26.61
N ASN A 78 -20.47 13.27 25.72
CA ASN A 78 -21.06 14.59 25.84
C ASN A 78 -22.57 14.48 25.82
N GLU A 79 -23.20 14.57 26.99
CA GLU A 79 -24.63 14.33 27.17
C GLU A 79 -25.46 15.47 26.58
N LYS A 80 -24.95 16.71 26.62
CA LYS A 80 -25.67 17.89 26.14
C LYS A 80 -25.89 17.87 24.62
N VAL A 81 -24.92 17.33 23.87
CA VAL A 81 -25.01 17.15 22.41
C VAL A 81 -25.28 15.71 22.00
N GLN A 82 -25.44 14.78 22.96
CA GLN A 82 -25.69 13.36 22.74
C GLN A 82 -24.64 12.70 21.81
N SER A 83 -23.36 12.98 22.06
CA SER A 83 -22.23 12.41 21.30
C SER A 83 -21.37 11.51 22.16
N VAL A 84 -20.83 10.44 21.56
CA VAL A 84 -19.89 9.52 22.20
C VAL A 84 -18.70 9.31 21.27
N ASP A 85 -17.51 9.61 21.78
CA ASP A 85 -16.26 9.43 21.06
C ASP A 85 -15.64 8.09 21.50
N LEU A 86 -15.45 7.18 20.53
CA LEU A 86 -14.99 5.81 20.78
C LEU A 86 -13.74 5.49 19.97
N ASN A 87 -12.81 4.75 20.58
CA ASN A 87 -11.75 4.07 19.85
C ASN A 87 -12.16 2.60 19.64
N LEU A 88 -12.43 2.24 18.38
CA LEU A 88 -12.93 0.93 17.98
C LEU A 88 -12.02 0.31 16.93
N TRP A 89 -11.85 -1.01 17.01
CA TRP A 89 -11.26 -1.81 15.95
C TRP A 89 -12.41 -2.51 15.22
N VAL A 90 -12.49 -2.31 13.90
CA VAL A 90 -13.50 -2.95 13.05
C VAL A 90 -12.78 -3.93 12.12
N CYS A 91 -13.17 -5.20 12.18
CA CYS A 91 -12.66 -6.29 11.36
C CYS A 91 -13.78 -6.85 10.46
#